data_AF-A0A972X046-F1
#
_entry.id   AF-A0A972X046-F1
#
_cell.length_a   1.000
_cell.length_b   1.000
_cell.length_c   1.000
_cell.angle_alpha   90.00
_cell.angle_beta   90.00
_cell.angle_gamma   90.00
#
_symmetry.space_group_name_H-M   'P 1'
#
loop_
_entity.id
_entity.type
_entity.pdbx_description
1 polymer ?
#
loop_
_entity_poly.entity_id
_entity_poly.type
_entity_poly.pdbx_seq_one_letter_code
_entity_poly.pdbx_strand_id
1 'polypeptide(L)'
;MDTNFLFAAMYKGVHLFSEDAEFLFEKLALYNIPVYTTITTRSELLDLERRIIITEALMGMLAPHSKWRISNEVAKKLKAHKTWIDQEANAGRLPLLTDYRIKQTKELFIPVRASGKNGWLEICDEVLGNLNERMAFIEKGLGLNYLRLRGEDSDARFLNEPLSWSKMHSLLGKTCLSSSDAMLLNVLNHSIFPFIVSGDYDIAYGVLAEPSEKTAIIPDQLYKNKVKNLNFGKSS
;
A
#
# COMPACT_ATOMS: atom_id res chain seq x y z
N MET A 1 12.93 -2.07 17.79
CA MET A 1 13.31 -2.69 16.50
C MET A 1 13.03 -1.71 15.37
N ASP A 2 13.95 -1.57 14.43
CA ASP A 2 13.74 -0.80 13.20
C ASP A 2 13.12 -1.70 12.10
N THR A 3 12.68 -1.10 11.00
CA THR A 3 12.02 -1.82 9.90
C THR A 3 12.97 -2.81 9.21
N ASN A 4 14.25 -2.46 9.06
CA ASN A 4 15.23 -3.31 8.38
C ASN A 4 15.46 -4.64 9.11
N PHE A 5 15.55 -4.61 10.45
CA PHE A 5 15.73 -5.82 11.23
C PHE A 5 14.44 -6.65 11.32
N LEU A 6 13.27 -6.01 11.36
CA LEU A 6 11.98 -6.70 11.23
C LEU A 6 11.86 -7.41 9.88
N PHE A 7 12.25 -6.74 8.80
CA PHE A 7 12.26 -7.33 7.46
C PHE A 7 13.21 -8.53 7.37
N ALA A 8 14.42 -8.42 7.94
CA ALA A 8 15.38 -9.52 7.98
C ALA A 8 14.83 -10.76 8.71
N ALA A 9 14.06 -10.56 9.78
CA ALA A 9 13.42 -11.65 10.52
C ALA A 9 12.29 -12.33 9.74
N MET A 10 11.58 -11.60 8.88
CA MET A 10 10.44 -12.09 8.13
C MET A 10 10.83 -12.81 6.84
N TYR A 11 11.87 -12.34 6.16
CA TYR A 11 12.25 -12.79 4.83
C TYR A 11 13.63 -13.47 4.86
N LYS A 12 13.64 -14.69 5.40
CA LYS A 12 14.84 -15.51 5.56
C LYS A 12 15.59 -15.69 4.24
N GLY A 13 16.90 -15.44 4.27
CA GLY A 13 17.79 -15.65 3.14
C GLY A 13 17.76 -14.54 2.09
N VAL A 14 16.97 -13.48 2.28
CA VAL A 14 16.91 -12.33 1.38
C VAL A 14 17.74 -11.16 1.90
N HIS A 15 17.80 -10.98 3.23
CA HIS A 15 18.52 -9.87 3.85
C HIS A 15 19.88 -10.29 4.40
N LEU A 16 20.87 -9.37 4.38
CA LEU A 16 22.22 -9.61 4.91
C LEU A 16 22.21 -10.08 6.38
N PHE A 17 21.30 -9.52 7.17
CA PHE A 17 21.15 -9.83 8.60
C PHE A 17 20.09 -10.90 8.90
N SER A 18 19.72 -11.75 7.94
CA SER A 18 18.65 -12.76 8.15
C SER A 18 18.98 -13.71 9.30
N GLU A 19 20.22 -14.24 9.33
CA GLU A 19 20.66 -15.17 10.38
C GLU A 19 20.73 -14.49 11.76
N ASP A 20 21.27 -13.27 11.81
CA ASP A 20 21.32 -12.48 13.04
C ASP A 20 19.92 -12.16 13.58
N ALA A 21 18.98 -11.86 12.67
CA ALA A 21 17.60 -11.57 13.03
C ALA A 21 16.88 -12.81 13.55
N GLU A 22 17.01 -13.95 12.88
CA GLU A 22 16.47 -15.23 13.36
C GLU A 22 17.01 -15.58 14.74
N PHE A 23 18.34 -15.55 14.91
CA PHE A 23 18.98 -15.81 16.19
C PHE A 23 18.47 -14.86 17.29
N LEU A 24 18.37 -13.56 17.01
CA LEU A 24 17.89 -12.60 18.00
C LEU A 24 16.43 -12.88 18.39
N PHE A 25 15.52 -13.08 17.43
CA PHE A 25 14.12 -13.34 17.73
C PHE A 25 13.91 -14.66 18.48
N GLU A 26 14.70 -15.70 18.20
CA GLU A 26 14.71 -16.93 18.99
C GLU A 26 15.13 -16.68 20.44
N LYS A 27 16.19 -15.90 20.67
CA LYS A 27 16.64 -15.57 22.04
C LYS A 27 15.63 -14.68 22.78
N LEU A 28 15.07 -13.68 22.11
CA LEU A 28 14.05 -12.82 22.71
C LEU A 28 12.82 -13.63 23.13
N ALA A 29 12.37 -14.56 22.28
CA ALA A 29 11.28 -15.48 22.61
C ALA A 29 11.64 -16.41 23.78
N LEU A 30 12.82 -17.04 23.74
CA LEU A 30 13.31 -17.95 24.80
C LEU A 30 13.36 -17.28 26.17
N TYR A 31 13.79 -16.01 26.22
CA TYR A 31 13.89 -15.25 27.46
C TYR A 31 12.64 -14.43 27.80
N ASN A 32 11.54 -14.59 27.05
CA ASN A 32 10.30 -13.81 27.20
C ASN A 32 10.53 -12.29 27.21
N ILE A 33 11.48 -11.80 26.39
CA ILE A 33 11.78 -10.38 26.28
C ILE A 33 10.82 -9.76 25.26
N PRO A 34 9.98 -8.79 25.66
CA PRO A 34 9.05 -8.13 24.75
C PRO A 34 9.78 -7.30 23.69
N VAL A 35 9.32 -7.39 22.44
CA VAL A 35 9.84 -6.62 21.33
C VAL A 35 9.07 -5.31 21.21
N TYR A 36 9.76 -4.18 21.27
CA TYR A 36 9.17 -2.86 21.09
C TYR A 36 9.62 -2.19 19.80
N THR A 37 8.71 -1.48 19.14
CA THR A 37 8.98 -0.65 17.96
C THR A 37 8.08 0.59 17.94
N THR A 38 8.24 1.48 16.96
CA THR A 38 7.49 2.73 16.86
C THR A 38 6.27 2.58 15.94
N ILE A 39 5.30 3.49 16.06
CA ILE A 39 4.20 3.62 15.09
C ILE A 39 4.75 3.86 13.67
N THR A 40 5.81 4.66 13.52
CA THR A 40 6.42 4.91 12.21
C THR A 40 6.93 3.63 11.58
N THR A 41 7.63 2.80 12.36
CA THR A 41 8.09 1.47 11.92
C THR A 41 6.92 0.55 11.53
N ARG A 42 5.76 0.65 12.21
CA ARG A 42 4.54 -0.06 11.79
C ARG A 42 4.09 0.35 10.40
N SER A 43 4.04 1.65 10.12
CA SER A 43 3.66 2.17 8.81
C SER A 43 4.64 1.76 7.71
N GLU A 44 5.95 1.81 7.99
CA GLU A 44 6.99 1.38 7.06
C GLU A 44 6.90 -0.12 6.75
N LEU A 45 6.64 -0.95 7.77
CA LEU A 45 6.45 -2.38 7.61
C LEU A 45 5.21 -2.68 6.75
N LEU A 46 4.10 -1.98 7.00
CA LEU A 46 2.88 -2.09 6.22
C LEU A 46 3.11 -1.73 4.73
N ASP A 47 3.85 -0.66 4.46
CA ASP A 47 4.23 -0.28 3.09
C ASP A 47 5.15 -1.29 2.42
N LEU A 48 6.02 -1.94 3.18
CA LEU A 48 6.86 -3.01 2.66
C LEU A 48 6.04 -4.24 2.28
N GLU A 49 5.16 -4.72 3.17
CA GLU A 49 4.26 -5.85 2.89
C GLU A 49 3.37 -5.59 1.68
N ARG A 50 2.76 -4.40 1.62
CA ARG A 50 1.97 -3.96 0.46
C ARG A 50 2.77 -4.07 -0.83
N ARG A 51 3.99 -3.52 -0.85
CA ARG A 51 4.85 -3.51 -2.05
C ARG A 51 5.27 -4.90 -2.47
N ILE A 52 5.53 -5.81 -1.52
CA ILE A 52 5.86 -7.21 -1.80
C ILE A 52 4.69 -7.87 -2.49
N ILE A 53 3.52 -7.84 -1.85
CA ILE A 53 2.30 -8.47 -2.35
C ILE A 53 1.92 -7.96 -3.74
N ILE A 54 1.88 -6.64 -3.93
CA ILE A 54 1.49 -6.07 -5.22
C ILE A 54 2.54 -6.32 -6.30
N THR A 55 3.84 -6.31 -5.95
CA THR A 55 4.90 -6.63 -6.92
C THR A 55 4.77 -8.07 -7.40
N GLU A 56 4.60 -9.02 -6.47
CA GLU A 56 4.40 -10.43 -6.80
C GLU A 56 3.19 -10.64 -7.71
N ALA A 57 2.05 -10.03 -7.37
CA ALA A 57 0.85 -10.11 -8.19
C ALA A 57 1.05 -9.54 -9.59
N LEU A 58 1.61 -8.32 -9.70
CA LEU A 58 1.86 -7.68 -10.99
C LEU A 58 2.86 -8.46 -11.85
N MET A 59 3.89 -9.05 -11.25
CA MET A 59 4.83 -9.93 -11.98
C MET A 59 4.17 -11.24 -12.39
N GLY A 60 3.32 -11.81 -11.52
CA GLY A 60 2.53 -13.00 -11.80
C GLY A 60 1.58 -12.84 -12.99
N MET A 61 1.12 -11.61 -13.27
CA MET A 61 0.29 -11.32 -14.45
C MET A 61 0.99 -11.60 -15.79
N LEU A 62 2.32 -11.63 -15.82
CA LEU A 62 3.10 -11.93 -17.03
C LEU A 62 3.22 -13.43 -17.32
N ALA A 63 2.80 -14.30 -16.39
CA ALA A 63 2.88 -15.74 -16.58
C ALA A 63 1.92 -16.20 -17.70
N PRO A 64 2.30 -17.23 -18.51
CA PRO A 64 1.44 -17.76 -19.58
C PRO A 64 0.06 -18.25 -19.11
N HIS A 65 -0.03 -18.65 -17.84
CA HIS A 65 -1.26 -19.17 -17.20
C HIS A 65 -1.88 -18.16 -16.23
N SER A 66 -1.52 -16.88 -16.33
CA SER A 66 -2.14 -15.83 -15.52
C SER A 66 -3.65 -15.78 -15.77
N LYS A 67 -4.44 -15.76 -14.69
CA LYS A 67 -5.88 -15.53 -14.76
C LYS A 67 -6.24 -14.08 -15.15
N TRP A 68 -5.29 -13.16 -14.99
CA TRP A 68 -5.49 -11.74 -15.26
C TRP A 68 -5.37 -11.46 -16.75
N ARG A 69 -6.45 -10.96 -17.35
CA ARG A 69 -6.44 -10.47 -18.74
C ARG A 69 -5.95 -9.03 -18.77
N ILE A 70 -4.68 -8.85 -19.13
CA ILE A 70 -4.03 -7.54 -19.24
C ILE A 70 -3.96 -7.06 -20.69
N SER A 71 -4.00 -5.75 -20.90
CA SER A 71 -3.79 -5.16 -22.23
C SER A 71 -2.32 -5.27 -22.67
N ASN A 72 -2.06 -5.12 -23.97
CA ASN A 72 -0.68 -5.06 -24.49
C ASN A 72 0.13 -3.91 -23.87
N GLU A 73 -0.52 -2.79 -23.55
CA GLU A 73 0.10 -1.64 -22.91
C GLU A 73 0.54 -1.96 -21.48
N VAL A 74 -0.36 -2.57 -20.69
CA VAL A 74 -0.05 -3.07 -19.34
C VAL A 74 1.07 -4.11 -19.42
N ALA A 75 0.98 -5.09 -20.31
CA ALA A 75 1.99 -6.13 -20.47
C ALA A 75 3.37 -5.55 -20.82
N LYS A 76 3.43 -4.55 -21.71
CA LYS A 76 4.67 -3.84 -22.07
C LYS A 76 5.26 -3.12 -20.86
N LYS A 77 4.42 -2.43 -20.06
CA LYS A 77 4.84 -1.72 -18.85
C LYS A 77 5.38 -2.69 -17.80
N LEU A 78 4.67 -3.79 -17.55
CA LEU A 78 5.07 -4.82 -16.60
C LEU A 78 6.38 -5.51 -17.01
N LYS A 79 6.60 -5.78 -18.30
CA LYS A 79 7.88 -6.31 -18.80
C LYS A 79 9.05 -5.34 -18.53
N ALA A 80 8.85 -4.05 -18.75
CA ALA A 80 9.88 -3.04 -18.43
C ALA A 80 10.15 -2.97 -16.91
N HIS A 81 9.12 -3.13 -16.08
CA HIS A 81 9.26 -3.23 -14.64
C HIS A 81 10.01 -4.51 -14.21
N LYS A 82 9.73 -5.64 -14.85
CA LYS A 82 10.45 -6.90 -14.62
C LYS A 82 11.95 -6.74 -14.90
N THR A 83 12.32 -6.17 -16.05
CA THR A 83 13.74 -5.91 -16.36
C THR A 83 14.41 -5.04 -15.30
N TRP A 84 13.72 -4.03 -14.77
CA TRP A 84 14.25 -3.20 -13.70
C TRP A 84 14.38 -3.95 -12.36
N ILE A 85 13.40 -4.79 -12.00
CA ILE A 85 13.46 -5.69 -10.83
C ILE A 85 14.69 -6.60 -10.93
N ASP A 86 14.91 -7.23 -12.09
CA ASP A 86 16.04 -8.11 -12.32
C ASP A 86 17.38 -7.36 -12.19
N GLN A 87 17.43 -6.08 -12.62
CA GLN A 87 18.60 -5.21 -12.43
C GLN A 87 18.86 -4.87 -10.96
N GLU A 88 17.83 -4.52 -10.19
CA GLU A 88 17.98 -4.25 -8.75
C GLU A 88 18.44 -5.51 -8.00
N ALA A 89 17.90 -6.68 -8.34
CA ALA A 89 18.34 -7.96 -7.78
C ALA A 89 19.84 -8.21 -8.05
N ASN A 90 20.28 -8.02 -9.30
CA ASN A 90 21.69 -8.16 -9.67
C ASN A 90 22.61 -7.15 -8.96
N ALA A 91 22.07 -6.00 -8.56
CA ALA A 91 22.78 -5.00 -7.76
C ALA A 91 22.78 -5.28 -6.25
N GLY A 92 22.25 -6.44 -5.81
CA GLY A 92 22.14 -6.80 -4.40
C GLY A 92 21.11 -5.98 -3.62
N ARG A 93 20.16 -5.35 -4.32
CA ARG A 93 19.08 -4.56 -3.71
C ARG A 93 17.78 -5.35 -3.67
N LEU A 94 16.87 -4.91 -2.83
CA LEU A 94 15.56 -5.53 -2.69
C LEU A 94 14.74 -5.34 -3.99
N PRO A 95 14.40 -6.41 -4.72
CA PRO A 95 13.87 -6.31 -6.07
C PRO A 95 12.35 -6.11 -6.06
N LEU A 96 11.91 -4.98 -5.53
CA LEU A 96 10.49 -4.60 -5.36
C LEU A 96 10.15 -3.33 -6.12
N LEU A 97 8.93 -3.24 -6.64
CA LEU A 97 8.46 -2.00 -7.25
C LEU A 97 8.39 -0.88 -6.21
N THR A 98 8.91 0.28 -6.60
CA THR A 98 8.71 1.51 -5.84
C THR A 98 7.27 2.01 -5.98
N ASP A 99 6.80 2.84 -5.06
CA ASP A 99 5.48 3.48 -5.13
C ASP A 99 5.25 4.21 -6.44
N TYR A 100 6.29 4.87 -6.96
CA TYR A 100 6.23 5.51 -8.26
C TYR A 100 5.89 4.50 -9.38
N ARG A 101 6.52 3.33 -9.41
CA ARG A 101 6.28 2.31 -10.44
C ARG A 101 4.90 1.64 -10.27
N ILE A 102 4.48 1.43 -9.02
CA ILE A 102 3.13 0.95 -8.70
C ILE A 102 2.09 1.96 -9.22
N LYS A 103 2.28 3.26 -8.94
CA LYS A 103 1.41 4.34 -9.40
C LYS A 103 1.33 4.43 -10.93
N GLN A 104 2.46 4.32 -11.62
CA GLN A 104 2.47 4.26 -13.09
C GLN A 104 1.69 3.06 -13.65
N THR A 105 1.69 1.94 -12.94
CA THR A 105 0.94 0.75 -13.35
C THR A 105 -0.55 0.92 -13.07
N LYS A 106 -0.90 1.42 -11.87
CA LYS A 106 -2.26 1.77 -11.46
C LYS A 106 -2.98 2.62 -12.51
N GLU A 107 -2.30 3.65 -13.03
CA GLU A 107 -2.85 4.55 -14.05
C GLU A 107 -3.31 3.83 -15.32
N LEU A 108 -2.68 2.69 -15.68
CA LEU A 108 -3.07 1.89 -16.85
C LEU A 108 -4.28 0.98 -16.60
N PHE A 109 -4.59 0.71 -15.33
CA PHE A 109 -5.74 -0.10 -14.90
C PHE A 109 -6.97 0.75 -14.56
N ILE A 110 -6.84 2.09 -14.51
CA ILE A 110 -7.99 2.98 -14.37
C ILE A 110 -8.77 2.95 -15.70
N PRO A 111 -10.08 2.60 -15.68
CA PRO A 111 -10.83 2.40 -16.91
C PRO A 111 -10.95 3.68 -17.74
N VAL A 112 -10.55 3.60 -19.02
CA VAL A 112 -10.61 4.71 -19.98
C VAL A 112 -11.94 4.78 -20.73
N ARG A 113 -12.61 3.63 -20.93
CA ARG A 113 -13.96 3.44 -21.51
C ARG A 113 -14.22 1.93 -21.59
N ALA A 114 -15.42 1.50 -21.18
CA ALA A 114 -16.02 0.18 -21.39
C ALA A 114 -15.45 -1.05 -20.64
N SER A 115 -16.42 -1.86 -20.20
CA SER A 115 -16.36 -3.10 -19.45
C SER A 115 -15.48 -4.18 -20.08
N GLY A 116 -14.71 -4.88 -19.24
CA GLY A 116 -13.97 -6.11 -19.59
C GLY A 116 -12.51 -6.15 -19.16
N LYS A 117 -11.97 -5.07 -18.59
CA LYS A 117 -10.65 -5.05 -17.93
C LYS A 117 -10.85 -5.12 -16.43
N ASN A 118 -10.05 -5.94 -15.75
CA ASN A 118 -10.04 -5.98 -14.29
C ASN A 118 -9.58 -4.61 -13.79
N GLY A 119 -10.40 -3.98 -12.95
CA GLY A 119 -10.09 -2.66 -12.42
C GLY A 119 -8.95 -2.71 -11.41
N TRP A 120 -8.24 -1.60 -11.21
CA TRP A 120 -7.21 -1.52 -10.16
C TRP A 120 -7.76 -1.91 -8.78
N LEU A 121 -8.98 -1.48 -8.45
CA LEU A 121 -9.63 -1.83 -7.17
C LEU A 121 -9.90 -3.33 -7.05
N GLU A 122 -10.30 -4.00 -8.14
CA GLU A 122 -10.56 -5.44 -8.15
C GLU A 122 -9.27 -6.23 -7.93
N ILE A 123 -8.17 -5.79 -8.56
CA ILE A 123 -6.83 -6.35 -8.32
C ILE A 123 -6.43 -6.15 -6.85
N CYS A 124 -6.64 -4.95 -6.31
CA CYS A 124 -6.28 -4.64 -4.93
C CYS A 124 -7.10 -5.48 -3.94
N ASP A 125 -8.41 -5.54 -4.10
CA ASP A 125 -9.30 -6.33 -3.23
C ASP A 125 -8.92 -7.81 -3.23
N GLU A 126 -8.62 -8.38 -4.41
CA GLU A 126 -8.25 -9.78 -4.50
C GLU A 126 -6.89 -10.10 -3.87
N VAL A 127 -5.90 -9.22 -4.07
CA VAL A 127 -4.50 -9.51 -3.72
C VAL A 127 -4.14 -8.98 -2.33
N LEU A 128 -4.67 -7.82 -1.95
CA LEU A 128 -4.39 -7.13 -0.69
C LEU A 128 -5.59 -7.13 0.28
N GLY A 129 -6.73 -7.72 -0.08
CA GLY A 129 -7.93 -7.74 0.77
C GLY A 129 -7.71 -8.38 2.15
N ASN A 130 -6.74 -9.31 2.25
CA ASN A 130 -6.36 -9.98 3.49
C ASN A 130 -5.17 -9.34 4.22
N LEU A 131 -4.79 -8.10 3.87
CA LEU A 131 -3.63 -7.44 4.45
C LEU A 131 -3.77 -7.27 5.98
N ASN A 132 -4.99 -7.09 6.47
CA ASN A 132 -5.27 -6.99 7.90
C ASN A 132 -4.86 -8.26 8.64
N GLU A 133 -5.30 -9.43 8.17
CA GLU A 133 -4.98 -10.73 8.76
C GLU A 133 -3.48 -11.01 8.67
N ARG A 134 -2.86 -10.67 7.54
CA ARG A 134 -1.42 -10.86 7.33
C ARG A 134 -0.59 -10.01 8.30
N MET A 135 -0.94 -8.73 8.46
CA MET A 135 -0.26 -7.85 9.42
C MET A 135 -0.46 -8.34 10.85
N ALA A 136 -1.67 -8.76 11.23
CA ALA A 136 -1.92 -9.33 12.55
C ALA A 136 -1.08 -10.60 12.81
N PHE A 137 -0.92 -11.44 11.79
CA PHE A 137 -0.07 -12.64 11.88
C PHE A 137 1.40 -12.27 12.10
N ILE A 138 1.93 -11.29 11.35
CA ILE A 138 3.32 -10.80 11.49
C ILE A 138 3.54 -10.18 12.87
N GLU A 139 2.63 -9.29 13.29
CA GLU A 139 2.69 -8.62 14.59
C GLU A 139 2.72 -9.62 15.74
N LYS A 140 1.88 -10.65 15.68
CA LYS A 140 1.84 -11.72 16.66
C LYS A 140 3.08 -12.62 16.61
N GLY A 141 3.51 -13.01 15.41
CA GLY A 141 4.66 -13.91 15.22
C GLY A 141 5.98 -13.30 15.71
N LEU A 142 6.14 -11.99 15.57
CA LEU A 142 7.31 -11.24 16.05
C LEU A 142 7.13 -10.68 17.46
N GLY A 143 5.97 -10.88 18.11
CA GLY A 143 5.69 -10.36 19.46
C GLY A 143 5.81 -8.83 19.56
N LEU A 144 5.37 -8.11 18.52
CA LEU A 144 5.59 -6.66 18.40
C LEU A 144 4.67 -5.85 19.33
N ASN A 145 5.28 -4.91 20.04
CA ASN A 145 4.62 -3.92 20.86
C ASN A 145 4.94 -2.52 20.31
N TYR A 146 3.91 -1.72 20.05
CA TYR A 146 4.07 -0.40 19.44
C TYR A 146 4.08 0.71 20.48
N LEU A 147 5.22 1.39 20.60
CA LEU A 147 5.38 2.60 21.39
C LEU A 147 4.64 3.75 20.70
N ARG A 148 3.71 4.36 21.44
CA ARG A 148 3.00 5.55 21.02
C ARG A 148 3.67 6.78 21.60
N LEU A 149 4.16 7.68 20.74
CA LEU A 149 4.59 9.01 21.15
C LEU A 149 3.36 9.91 21.23
N ARG A 150 2.64 9.87 22.37
CA ARG A 150 1.84 10.97 22.97
C ARG A 150 0.77 10.43 23.92
N GLY A 151 0.98 10.73 25.21
CA GLY A 151 -0.09 11.19 26.07
C GLY A 151 -0.26 12.70 25.87
N GLU A 152 -1.48 13.18 26.10
CA GLU A 152 -1.93 14.58 26.04
C GLU A 152 -2.10 15.13 24.60
N ASP A 153 -3.34 15.56 24.31
CA ASP A 153 -3.88 16.11 23.07
C ASP A 153 -4.11 15.15 21.89
N SER A 154 -4.90 14.10 22.12
CA SER A 154 -5.80 13.69 21.04
C SER A 154 -6.80 14.83 20.83
N ASP A 155 -6.73 15.52 19.69
CA ASP A 155 -7.81 16.41 19.24
C ASP A 155 -9.10 15.61 18.92
N ALA A 156 -9.55 14.81 19.88
CA ALA A 156 -10.78 14.01 19.82
C ALA A 156 -11.98 14.90 19.50
N ARG A 157 -11.90 16.20 19.81
CA ARG A 157 -12.91 17.20 19.40
C ARG A 157 -13.13 17.30 17.88
N PHE A 158 -12.15 16.91 17.07
CA PHE A 158 -12.25 16.90 15.61
C PHE A 158 -12.53 15.51 15.04
N LEU A 159 -12.57 14.48 15.88
CA LEU A 159 -12.81 13.09 15.50
C LEU A 159 -14.17 12.62 16.03
N ASN A 160 -15.01 12.08 15.15
CA ASN A 160 -16.25 11.40 15.53
C ASN A 160 -15.97 10.06 16.22
N GLU A 161 -14.83 9.45 15.93
CA GLU A 161 -14.40 8.16 16.48
C GLU A 161 -12.86 8.05 16.51
N PRO A 162 -12.29 7.22 17.41
CA PRO A 162 -10.84 7.00 17.45
C PRO A 162 -10.30 6.44 16.13
N LEU A 163 -9.11 6.88 15.72
CA LEU A 163 -8.45 6.37 14.53
C LEU A 163 -8.18 4.86 14.66
N SER A 164 -8.53 4.12 13.61
CA SER A 164 -8.34 2.67 13.57
C SER A 164 -7.30 2.24 12.54
N TRP A 165 -6.34 1.43 12.97
CA TRP A 165 -5.39 0.76 12.08
C TRP A 165 -6.07 -0.21 11.13
N SER A 166 -7.11 -0.92 11.57
CA SER A 166 -7.81 -1.88 10.71
C SER A 166 -8.52 -1.20 9.54
N LYS A 167 -9.07 0.01 9.77
CA LYS A 167 -9.67 0.82 8.71
C LYS A 167 -8.62 1.37 7.75
N MET A 168 -7.47 1.84 8.26
CA MET A 168 -6.33 2.23 7.43
C MET A 168 -5.84 1.06 6.56
N HIS A 169 -5.66 -0.13 7.14
CA HIS A 169 -5.27 -1.33 6.40
C HIS A 169 -6.33 -1.72 5.35
N SER A 170 -7.62 -1.56 5.65
CA SER A 170 -8.70 -1.81 4.69
C SER A 170 -8.65 -0.82 3.52
N LEU A 171 -8.45 0.47 3.79
CA LEU A 171 -8.24 1.49 2.75
C LEU A 171 -7.07 1.11 1.85
N LEU A 172 -5.94 0.76 2.47
CA LEU A 172 -4.75 0.32 1.76
C LEU A 172 -5.04 -0.95 0.93
N GLY A 173 -5.73 -1.93 1.52
CA GLY A 173 -6.08 -3.19 0.86
C GLY A 173 -6.93 -3.00 -0.39
N LYS A 174 -7.89 -2.07 -0.35
CA LYS A 174 -8.78 -1.79 -1.48
C LYS A 174 -8.15 -0.92 -2.57
N THR A 175 -7.18 -0.07 -2.22
CA THR A 175 -6.71 1.00 -3.11
C THR A 175 -5.22 0.95 -3.44
N CYS A 176 -4.45 0.17 -2.68
CA CYS A 176 -2.99 0.09 -2.70
C CYS A 176 -2.28 1.45 -2.48
N LEU A 177 -2.91 2.34 -1.70
CA LEU A 177 -2.31 3.59 -1.26
C LEU A 177 -1.08 3.38 -0.37
N SER A 178 -0.20 4.38 -0.29
CA SER A 178 0.84 4.39 0.73
C SER A 178 0.23 4.44 2.13
N SER A 179 0.97 3.98 3.14
CA SER A 179 0.53 4.07 4.53
C SER A 179 0.18 5.52 4.93
N SER A 180 0.98 6.50 4.49
CA SER A 180 0.75 7.92 4.73
C SER A 180 -0.58 8.41 4.13
N ASP A 181 -0.85 8.10 2.86
CA ASP A 181 -2.08 8.50 2.18
C ASP A 181 -3.30 7.80 2.78
N ALA A 182 -3.18 6.50 3.09
CA ALA A 182 -4.22 5.74 3.76
C ALA A 182 -4.51 6.32 5.16
N MET A 183 -3.50 6.81 5.89
CA MET A 183 -3.70 7.45 7.18
C MET A 183 -4.40 8.81 7.05
N LEU A 184 -4.08 9.62 6.03
CA LEU A 184 -4.80 10.86 5.77
C LEU A 184 -6.29 10.61 5.49
N LEU A 185 -6.60 9.59 4.69
CA LEU A 185 -7.99 9.19 4.44
C LEU A 185 -8.66 8.59 5.69
N ASN A 186 -7.90 7.85 6.50
CA ASN A 186 -8.38 7.34 7.77
C ASN A 186 -8.79 8.49 8.69
N VAL A 187 -7.95 9.54 8.80
CA VAL A 187 -8.27 10.75 9.56
C VAL A 187 -9.51 11.45 8.98
N LEU A 188 -9.57 11.65 7.66
CA LEU A 188 -10.71 12.29 7.01
C LEU A 188 -12.02 11.55 7.34
N ASN A 189 -12.03 10.23 7.21
CA ASN A 189 -13.19 9.38 7.45
C ASN A 189 -13.68 9.43 8.90
N HIS A 190 -12.76 9.55 9.86
CA HIS A 190 -13.09 9.64 11.29
C HIS A 190 -13.31 11.07 11.76
N SER A 191 -13.04 12.08 10.92
CA SER A 191 -13.14 13.48 11.31
C SER A 191 -14.52 14.08 11.03
N ILE A 192 -14.79 15.22 11.68
CA ILE A 192 -15.91 16.10 11.34
C ILE A 192 -15.73 16.80 9.99
N PHE A 193 -14.53 16.78 9.41
CA PHE A 193 -14.23 17.52 8.19
C PHE A 193 -14.93 16.89 6.97
N PRO A 194 -15.65 17.68 6.15
CA PRO A 194 -16.38 17.15 5.00
C PRO A 194 -15.49 16.93 3.77
N PHE A 195 -14.31 17.56 3.70
CA PHE A 195 -13.44 17.44 2.55
C PHE A 195 -11.95 17.45 2.91
N ILE A 196 -11.13 16.97 1.98
CA ILE A 196 -9.67 17.11 1.97
C ILE A 196 -9.22 17.85 0.73
N VAL A 197 -8.20 18.70 0.86
CA VAL A 197 -7.53 19.36 -0.27
C VAL A 197 -6.20 18.68 -0.51
N SER A 198 -5.93 18.21 -1.74
CA SER A 198 -4.69 17.51 -2.05
C SER A 198 -4.14 17.85 -3.44
N GLY A 199 -2.82 17.88 -3.53
CA GLY A 199 -2.09 17.88 -4.81
C GLY A 199 -1.80 16.48 -5.33
N ASP A 200 -2.22 15.43 -4.62
CA ASP A 200 -2.09 14.05 -5.07
C ASP A 200 -3.43 13.48 -5.54
N TYR A 201 -3.46 13.02 -6.80
CA TYR A 201 -4.60 12.31 -7.38
C TYR A 201 -4.93 11.01 -6.65
N ASP A 202 -3.96 10.36 -6.01
CA ASP A 202 -4.18 9.11 -5.28
C ASP A 202 -5.10 9.31 -4.07
N ILE A 203 -5.01 10.46 -3.39
CA ILE A 203 -5.94 10.84 -2.32
C ILE A 203 -7.35 10.99 -2.88
N ALA A 204 -7.52 11.68 -4.02
CA ALA A 204 -8.83 11.83 -4.65
C ALA A 204 -9.41 10.49 -5.11
N TYR A 205 -8.57 9.65 -5.71
CA TYR A 205 -8.95 8.30 -6.09
C TYR A 205 -9.38 7.45 -4.90
N GLY A 206 -8.67 7.55 -3.77
CA GLY A 206 -9.03 6.85 -2.54
C GLY A 206 -10.36 7.32 -1.94
N VAL A 207 -10.66 8.63 -1.98
CA VAL A 207 -11.97 9.15 -1.59
C VAL A 207 -13.08 8.62 -2.51
N LEU A 208 -12.84 8.57 -3.82
CA LEU A 208 -13.82 8.03 -4.79
C LEU A 208 -14.03 6.51 -4.67
N ALA A 209 -13.01 5.79 -4.21
CA ALA A 209 -13.06 4.33 -4.04
C ALA A 209 -13.86 3.91 -2.80
N GLU A 210 -14.06 4.81 -1.83
CA GLU A 210 -14.83 4.55 -0.64
C GLU A 210 -16.25 5.15 -0.73
N PRO A 211 -17.30 4.39 -0.41
CA PRO A 211 -18.63 4.94 -0.25
C PRO A 211 -18.69 5.78 1.03
N SER A 212 -18.35 7.07 0.93
CA SER A 212 -18.44 8.04 2.02
C SER A 212 -19.00 9.37 1.53
N GLU A 213 -19.54 10.18 2.45
CA GLU A 213 -19.98 11.56 2.14
C GLU A 213 -18.79 12.55 2.04
N LYS A 214 -17.54 12.06 2.12
CA LYS A 214 -16.35 12.90 2.09
C LYS A 214 -15.99 13.29 0.66
N THR A 215 -15.45 14.49 0.49
CA THR A 215 -15.07 15.03 -0.83
C THR A 215 -13.56 15.28 -0.92
N ALA A 216 -12.95 14.99 -2.06
CA ALA A 216 -11.59 15.42 -2.37
C ALA A 216 -11.59 16.62 -3.32
N ILE A 217 -10.88 17.67 -2.96
CA ILE A 217 -10.66 18.85 -3.79
C ILE A 217 -9.23 18.80 -4.31
N ILE A 218 -9.06 18.77 -5.62
CA ILE A 218 -7.75 18.72 -6.29
C ILE A 218 -7.61 19.83 -7.33
N PRO A 219 -6.39 20.33 -7.59
CA PRO A 219 -6.13 21.25 -8.69
C PRO A 219 -6.63 20.73 -10.04
N ASP A 220 -7.31 21.61 -10.78
CA ASP A 220 -7.85 21.39 -12.13
C ASP A 220 -6.83 20.78 -13.11
N GLN A 221 -5.55 21.17 -12.99
CA GLN A 221 -4.47 20.67 -13.84
C GLN A 221 -4.24 19.17 -13.64
N LEU A 222 -4.38 18.65 -12.41
CA LEU A 222 -4.25 17.22 -12.13
C LEU A 222 -5.41 16.43 -12.73
N TYR A 223 -6.63 16.97 -12.59
CA TYR A 223 -7.81 16.39 -13.24
C TYR A 223 -7.64 16.42 -14.77
N LYS A 224 -7.21 17.52 -15.38
CA LYS A 224 -7.04 17.60 -16.83
C LYS A 224 -5.93 16.67 -17.34
N ASN A 225 -4.80 16.59 -16.65
CA ASN A 225 -3.66 15.77 -17.10
C ASN A 225 -3.91 14.27 -16.93
N LYS A 226 -4.68 13.86 -15.92
CA LYS A 226 -4.98 12.45 -15.63
C LYS A 226 -6.35 11.97 -16.14
N VAL A 227 -7.30 12.89 -16.31
CA VAL A 227 -8.69 12.60 -16.70
C VAL A 227 -9.07 13.22 -18.06
N LYS A 228 -8.53 14.37 -18.52
CA LYS A 228 -8.84 14.90 -19.90
C LYS A 228 -7.98 14.32 -21.03
N ASN A 229 -6.82 13.73 -20.76
CA ASN A 229 -6.16 12.85 -21.74
C ASN A 229 -6.97 11.55 -21.98
N LEU A 230 -8.01 11.33 -21.17
CA LEU A 230 -9.14 10.48 -21.47
C LEU A 230 -10.15 11.38 -22.19
N ASN A 231 -10.15 11.37 -23.52
CA ASN A 231 -11.17 12.09 -24.29
C ASN A 231 -12.55 11.69 -23.75
N PHE A 232 -13.25 12.57 -23.04
CA PHE A 232 -14.69 12.45 -22.87
C PHE A 232 -15.28 13.00 -24.16
N GLY A 233 -15.93 12.11 -24.93
CA GLY A 233 -16.57 12.52 -26.17
C GLY A 233 -17.53 13.63 -25.80
N LYS A 234 -17.42 14.77 -26.48
CA LYS A 234 -18.50 15.76 -26.46
C LYS A 234 -19.76 15.01 -26.88
N SER A 235 -20.68 14.81 -25.94
CA SER A 235 -22.05 14.43 -26.27
C SER A 235 -22.63 15.61 -27.05
N SER A 236 -22.74 15.41 -28.36
CA SER A 236 -23.58 16.16 -29.29
C SER A 236 -25.03 16.14 -28.83
#